data_AF-A0A2T3NWG7-F1
#
_entry.id   AF-A0A2T3NWG7-F1
#
_cell.length_a   1.000
_cell.length_b   1.000
_cell.length_c   1.000
_cell.angle_alpha   90.00
_cell.angle_beta   90.00
_cell.angle_gamma   90.00
#
_symmetry.space_group_name_H-M   'P 1'
#
loop_
_entity.id
_entity.type
_entity.pdbx_description
1 polymer ?
#
loop_
_entity_poly.entity_id
_entity_poly.type
_entity_poly.pdbx_seq_one_letter_code
_entity_poly.pdbx_strand_id
1 'polypeptide(L)'
;MLLTNTYTPHIVLAIGAIAVHGFIMALYIVVSQMVMDMLATKETRSQAQSLMMFISMGAGSLLGSLVMGNILNIFVSDVNDLAQWRVFWSLPVIVGILTTVLFVFGFRNKSLSAPKLVNEG
;
A
#
# COMPACT_ATOMS: atom_id res chain seq x y z
N MET A 1 35.73 -1.68 -19.44
CA MET A 1 34.69 -2.72 -19.42
C MET A 1 34.92 -3.65 -18.22
N LEU A 2 34.71 -3.19 -16.97
CA LEU A 2 34.83 -4.02 -15.75
C LEU A 2 34.04 -3.47 -14.53
N LEU A 3 32.94 -2.72 -14.72
CA LEU A 3 32.13 -2.22 -13.58
C LEU A 3 30.66 -2.67 -13.60
N THR A 4 30.24 -3.51 -14.55
CA THR A 4 28.82 -3.85 -14.72
C THR A 4 28.37 -5.06 -13.90
N ASN A 5 29.27 -5.89 -13.34
CA ASN A 5 28.86 -7.19 -12.78
C ASN A 5 28.48 -7.18 -11.28
N THR A 6 28.94 -6.17 -10.51
CA THR A 6 28.66 -6.10 -9.06
C THR A 6 27.49 -5.19 -8.70
N TYR A 7 27.15 -4.20 -9.54
CA TYR A 7 26.04 -3.26 -9.30
C TYR A 7 24.74 -3.60 -10.03
N THR A 8 24.81 -4.40 -11.10
CA THR A 8 23.63 -4.85 -11.87
C THR A 8 22.56 -5.55 -11.03
N PRO A 9 22.87 -6.49 -10.10
CA PRO A 9 21.82 -7.15 -9.34
C PRO A 9 21.06 -6.17 -8.44
N HIS A 10 21.74 -5.22 -7.80
CA HIS A 10 21.11 -4.25 -6.90
C HIS A 10 20.16 -3.30 -7.62
N ILE A 11 20.54 -2.81 -8.81
CA ILE A 11 19.71 -1.90 -9.62
C ILE A 11 18.48 -2.63 -10.18
N VAL A 12 18.65 -3.87 -10.67
CA VAL A 12 17.52 -4.67 -11.19
C VAL A 12 16.50 -4.96 -10.09
N LEU A 13 16.96 -5.29 -8.87
CA LEU A 13 16.08 -5.48 -7.72
C LEU A 13 15.33 -4.19 -7.34
N ALA A 14 16.00 -3.03 -7.37
CA ALA A 14 15.35 -1.74 -7.08
C ALA A 14 14.27 -1.40 -8.12
N ILE A 15 14.57 -1.57 -9.41
CA ILE A 15 13.59 -1.36 -10.50
C ILE A 15 12.40 -2.32 -10.34
N GLY A 16 12.67 -3.59 -10.06
CA GLY A 16 11.64 -4.60 -9.80
C GLY A 16 10.75 -4.23 -8.62
N ALA A 17 11.34 -3.79 -7.51
CA ALA A 17 10.62 -3.37 -6.31
C ALA A 17 9.71 -2.16 -6.60
N ILE A 18 10.19 -1.15 -7.32
CA ILE A 18 9.41 0.04 -7.68
C ILE A 18 8.25 -0.33 -8.62
N ALA A 19 8.51 -1.19 -9.62
CA ALA A 19 7.48 -1.64 -10.55
C ALA A 19 6.36 -2.43 -9.84
N VAL A 20 6.74 -3.36 -8.96
CA VAL A 20 5.79 -4.14 -8.14
C VAL A 20 5.00 -3.23 -7.20
N HIS A 21 5.65 -2.24 -6.58
CA HIS A 21 4.96 -1.27 -5.73
C HIS A 21 3.90 -0.49 -6.52
N GLY A 22 4.25 0.04 -7.70
CA GLY A 22 3.29 0.76 -8.56
C GLY A 22 2.10 -0.11 -8.98
N PHE A 23 2.35 -1.36 -9.33
CA PHE A 23 1.29 -2.32 -9.69
C PHE A 23 0.35 -2.60 -8.51
N ILE A 24 0.89 -2.86 -7.30
CA ILE A 24 0.08 -3.09 -6.10
C ILE A 24 -0.71 -1.83 -5.71
N MET A 25 -0.10 -0.65 -5.81
CA MET A 25 -0.76 0.62 -5.52
C MET A 25 -1.96 0.85 -6.44
N ALA A 26 -1.84 0.54 -7.73
CA ALA A 26 -2.96 0.66 -8.66
C ALA A 26 -4.12 -0.29 -8.29
N LEU A 27 -3.82 -1.55 -7.96
CA LEU A 27 -4.83 -2.51 -7.52
C LEU A 27 -5.52 -2.07 -6.24
N TYR A 28 -4.75 -1.61 -5.24
CA TYR A 28 -5.28 -1.10 -3.98
C TYR A 28 -6.26 0.05 -4.22
N ILE A 29 -5.88 1.03 -5.05
CA ILE A 29 -6.74 2.18 -5.34
C ILE A 29 -8.01 1.72 -6.06
N VAL A 30 -7.90 0.94 -7.13
CA VAL A 30 -9.08 0.51 -7.93
C VAL A 30 -10.06 -0.30 -7.08
N VAL A 31 -9.57 -1.28 -6.31
CA VAL A 31 -10.42 -2.11 -5.45
C VAL A 31 -11.06 -1.28 -4.34
N SER A 32 -10.31 -0.37 -3.72
CA SER A 32 -10.85 0.49 -2.66
C SER A 32 -11.96 1.40 -3.17
N GLN A 33 -11.78 1.99 -4.36
CA GLN A 33 -12.79 2.84 -5.00
C GLN A 33 -14.05 2.03 -5.35
N MET A 34 -13.90 0.81 -5.88
CA MET A 34 -15.01 -0.09 -6.16
C MET A 34 -15.81 -0.45 -4.88
N VAL A 35 -15.13 -0.75 -3.78
CA VAL A 35 -15.79 -1.05 -2.50
C VAL A 35 -16.49 0.18 -1.94
N MET A 36 -15.86 1.36 -2.01
CA MET A 36 -16.49 2.62 -1.59
C MET A 36 -17.76 2.91 -2.41
N ASP A 37 -17.76 2.61 -3.71
CA ASP A 37 -18.92 2.76 -4.58
C ASP A 37 -20.08 1.84 -4.24
N MET A 38 -19.78 0.63 -3.75
CA MET A 38 -20.79 -0.32 -3.30
C MET A 38 -21.44 0.11 -1.98
N LEU A 39 -20.72 0.88 -1.16
CA LEU A 39 -21.19 1.33 0.16
C LEU A 39 -21.86 2.71 0.11
N ALA A 40 -21.46 3.58 -0.83
CA ALA A 40 -21.96 4.95 -0.92
C ALA A 40 -23.23 5.10 -1.77
N THR A 41 -24.01 6.14 -1.50
CA THR A 41 -25.16 6.52 -2.35
C THR A 41 -24.69 7.37 -3.55
N LYS A 42 -25.51 7.50 -4.59
CA LYS A 42 -25.18 8.26 -5.80
C LYS A 42 -24.73 9.71 -5.50
N GLU A 43 -25.35 10.34 -4.50
CA GLU A 43 -25.04 11.72 -4.09
C GLU A 43 -23.74 11.85 -3.29
N THR A 44 -23.39 10.83 -2.50
CA THR A 44 -22.22 10.87 -1.58
C THR A 44 -20.98 10.17 -2.12
N ARG A 45 -21.10 9.47 -3.26
CA ARG A 45 -20.02 8.69 -3.88
C ARG A 45 -18.72 9.48 -4.04
N SER A 46 -18.77 10.63 -4.70
CA SER A 46 -17.56 11.44 -4.95
C SER A 46 -16.90 11.95 -3.67
N GLN A 47 -17.69 12.26 -2.65
CA GLN A 47 -17.18 12.70 -1.34
C GLN A 47 -16.52 11.54 -0.59
N ALA A 48 -17.12 10.35 -0.64
CA ALA A 48 -16.59 9.15 0.01
C ALA A 48 -15.27 8.69 -0.63
N GLN A 49 -15.21 8.73 -1.97
CA GLN A 49 -13.99 8.43 -2.73
C GLN A 49 -12.85 9.40 -2.44
N SER A 50 -13.13 10.71 -2.39
CA SER A 50 -12.12 11.75 -2.12
C SER A 50 -11.64 11.70 -0.68
N LEU A 51 -12.53 11.41 0.29
CA LEU A 51 -12.15 11.20 1.69
C LEU A 51 -11.25 9.97 1.83
N MET A 52 -11.55 8.86 1.15
CA MET A 52 -10.71 7.67 1.15
C MET A 52 -9.30 7.96 0.63
N MET A 53 -9.19 8.71 -0.47
CA MET A 53 -7.89 9.14 -1.03
C MET A 53 -7.16 10.08 -0.08
N PHE A 54 -7.86 11.05 0.52
CA PHE A 54 -7.27 11.96 1.50
C PHE A 54 -6.72 11.24 2.72
N ILE A 55 -7.47 10.27 3.27
CA ILE A 55 -7.01 9.47 4.40
C ILE A 55 -5.81 8.61 4.00
N SER A 56 -5.84 7.95 2.84
CA SER A 56 -4.78 7.04 2.42
C SER A 56 -3.48 7.78 2.05
N MET A 57 -3.58 8.77 1.18
CA MET A 57 -2.43 9.46 0.58
C MET A 57 -2.04 10.75 1.31
N GLY A 58 -2.96 11.36 2.06
CA GLY A 58 -2.70 12.56 2.86
C GLY A 58 -2.34 12.19 4.30
N ALA A 59 -3.37 12.02 5.14
CA ALA A 59 -3.19 11.83 6.57
C ALA A 59 -2.40 10.56 6.92
N GLY A 60 -2.72 9.44 6.26
CA GLY A 60 -2.06 8.15 6.46
C GLY A 60 -0.59 8.20 6.08
N SER A 61 -0.26 8.82 4.94
CA SER A 61 1.14 9.01 4.53
C SER A 61 1.90 9.90 5.51
N LEU A 62 1.28 10.96 6.03
CA LEU A 62 1.92 11.84 7.03
C LEU A 62 2.23 11.07 8.31
N LEU A 63 1.25 10.37 8.87
CA LEU A 63 1.45 9.56 10.08
C LEU A 63 2.48 8.46 9.86
N GLY A 64 2.43 7.78 8.71
CA GLY A 64 3.41 6.76 8.34
C GLY A 64 4.84 7.30 8.29
N SER A 65 5.03 8.47 7.66
CA SER A 65 6.34 9.13 7.59
C SER A 65 6.87 9.55 8.95
N LEU A 66 6.00 10.06 9.84
CA LEU A 66 6.40 10.43 11.20
C LEU A 66 6.85 9.21 12.00
N VAL A 67 6.07 8.12 11.95
CA VAL A 67 6.40 6.88 12.66
C VAL A 67 7.69 6.27 12.12
N MET A 68 7.82 6.14 10.80
CA MET A 68 9.00 5.55 10.17
C MET A 68 10.25 6.41 10.33
N GLY A 69 10.11 7.74 10.35
CA GLY A 69 11.22 8.65 10.63
C GLY A 69 11.77 8.48 12.05
N ASN A 70 10.89 8.31 13.05
CA ASN A 70 11.33 8.01 14.41
C ASN A 70 12.01 6.63 14.51
N ILE A 71 11.43 5.61 13.87
CA ILE A 71 12.02 4.27 13.81
C ILE A 71 13.40 4.31 13.14
N LEU A 72 13.56 5.07 12.05
CA LEU A 72 14.85 5.23 11.38
C LEU A 72 15.93 5.74 12.35
N ASN A 73 15.62 6.78 13.13
CA ASN A 73 16.55 7.35 14.09
C ASN A 73 16.92 6.40 15.24
N ILE A 74 16.07 5.40 15.54
CA ILE A 74 16.32 4.39 16.58
C ILE A 74 17.17 3.23 16.05
N PHE A 75 16.87 2.75 14.83
CA PHE A 75 17.43 1.51 14.31
C PHE A 75 18.61 1.70 13.35
N VAL A 76 18.76 2.88 12.74
CA VAL A 76 19.82 3.17 11.76
C VAL A 76 20.72 4.28 12.30
N SER A 77 21.85 3.86 12.87
CA SER A 77 22.93 4.71 13.37
C SER A 77 24.11 4.84 12.40
N ASP A 78 24.36 3.81 11.58
CA ASP A 78 25.36 3.82 10.52
C ASP A 78 24.69 3.41 9.20
N VAL A 79 24.74 4.32 8.22
CA VAL A 79 24.16 4.10 6.89
C VAL A 79 24.84 2.97 6.12
N ASN A 80 26.06 2.57 6.48
CA ASN A 80 26.79 1.48 5.83
C ASN A 80 26.51 0.11 6.46
N ASP A 81 25.84 0.05 7.61
CA ASP A 81 25.52 -1.21 8.27
C ASP A 81 24.24 -1.85 7.68
N LEU A 82 24.45 -2.83 6.81
CA LEU A 82 23.37 -3.57 6.15
C LEU A 82 22.46 -4.34 7.14
N ALA A 83 22.97 -4.71 8.32
CA ALA A 83 22.15 -5.41 9.32
C ALA A 83 21.07 -4.48 9.91
N GLN A 84 21.41 -3.20 10.13
CA GLN A 84 20.47 -2.18 10.61
C GLN A 84 19.36 -1.93 9.59
N TRP A 85 19.71 -1.80 8.30
CA TRP A 85 18.73 -1.67 7.22
C TRP A 85 17.81 -2.88 7.10
N ARG A 86 18.34 -4.10 7.26
CA ARG A 86 17.51 -5.31 7.25
C ARG A 86 16.46 -5.30 8.37
N VAL A 87 16.81 -4.84 9.57
CA VAL A 87 15.86 -4.71 10.68
C VAL A 87 14.83 -3.62 10.37
N PHE A 88 15.29 -2.45 9.92
CA PHE A 88 14.41 -1.33 9.55
C PHE A 88 13.35 -1.75 8.50
N TRP A 89 13.76 -2.41 7.42
CA TRP A 89 12.86 -2.86 6.36
C TRP A 89 12.01 -4.08 6.72
N SER A 90 12.34 -4.82 7.80
CA SER A 90 11.51 -5.94 8.26
C SER A 90 10.19 -5.47 8.90
N LEU A 91 10.16 -4.26 9.45
CA LEU A 91 8.97 -3.69 10.09
C LEU A 91 7.78 -3.55 9.13
N PRO A 92 7.90 -2.89 7.96
CA PRO A 92 6.80 -2.84 6.99
C PRO A 92 6.43 -4.22 6.44
N VAL A 93 7.36 -5.17 6.37
CA VAL A 93 7.06 -6.56 5.97
C VAL A 93 6.13 -7.23 7.01
N ILE A 94 6.46 -7.12 8.30
CA ILE A 94 5.63 -7.69 9.38
C ILE A 94 4.25 -7.03 9.40
N VAL A 95 4.19 -5.70 9.28
CA VAL A 95 2.92 -4.97 9.21
C VAL A 95 2.10 -5.41 8.00
N GLY A 96 2.74 -5.58 6.83
CA GLY A 96 2.08 -6.07 5.62
C GLY A 96 1.53 -7.50 5.75
N ILE A 97 2.27 -8.40 6.40
CA ILE A 97 1.79 -9.75 6.69
C ILE A 97 0.60 -9.70 7.64
N LEU A 98 0.69 -8.90 8.71
CA LEU A 98 -0.38 -8.74 9.68
C LEU A 98 -1.66 -8.17 9.04
N THR A 99 -1.54 -7.11 8.24
CA THR A 99 -2.69 -6.54 7.53
C THR A 99 -3.28 -7.52 6.52
N THR A 100 -2.45 -8.31 5.83
CA THR A 100 -2.91 -9.38 4.94
C THR A 100 -3.71 -10.45 5.69
N VAL A 101 -3.21 -10.91 6.84
CA VAL A 101 -3.91 -11.87 7.70
C VAL A 101 -5.25 -11.29 8.15
N LEU A 102 -5.25 -10.05 8.67
CA LEU A 102 -6.48 -9.37 9.09
C LEU A 102 -7.48 -9.23 7.93
N PHE A 103 -7.01 -8.92 6.73
CA PHE A 103 -7.85 -8.81 5.54
C PHE A 103 -8.45 -10.17 5.14
N VAL A 104 -7.63 -11.22 5.03
CA VAL A 104 -8.09 -12.56 4.62
C VAL A 104 -9.15 -13.12 5.57
N PHE A 105 -8.99 -12.93 6.88
CA PHE A 105 -9.94 -13.46 7.87
C PHE A 105 -11.10 -12.51 8.18
N GLY A 106 -10.87 -11.19 8.13
CA GLY A 106 -11.87 -10.17 8.43
C GLY A 106 -12.78 -9.81 7.26
N PHE A 107 -12.30 -9.94 6.01
CA PHE A 107 -13.06 -9.57 4.82
C PHE A 107 -14.00 -10.72 4.41
N ARG A 108 -15.18 -10.79 5.05
CA ARG A 108 -16.28 -11.68 4.63
C ARG A 108 -17.39 -10.83 4.03
N ASN A 109 -17.41 -10.69 2.71
CA ASN A 109 -18.44 -9.91 2.05
C ASN A 109 -19.65 -10.78 1.68
N LYS A 110 -20.80 -10.50 2.28
CA LYS A 110 -22.11 -11.14 1.96
C LYS A 110 -22.94 -10.33 0.95
N SER A 111 -22.51 -9.13 0.55
CA SER A 111 -23.30 -8.23 -0.30
C SER A 111 -22.67 -7.87 -1.65
N LEU A 112 -21.68 -8.63 -2.14
CA LEU A 112 -21.22 -8.54 -3.55
C LEU A 112 -22.23 -9.16 -4.54
N SER A 113 -23.46 -9.41 -4.10
CA SER A 113 -24.51 -10.05 -4.88
C SER A 113 -25.17 -9.04 -5.81
N ALA A 114 -24.84 -9.21 -7.09
CA ALA A 114 -25.48 -8.75 -8.33
C ALA A 114 -25.46 -7.23 -8.63
N PRO A 115 -25.05 -6.85 -9.86
CA PRO A 115 -25.37 -5.53 -10.40
C PRO A 115 -26.89 -5.33 -10.32
N LYS A 116 -27.35 -4.21 -9.76
CA LYS A 116 -28.70 -3.74 -10.04
C LYS A 116 -28.75 -3.46 -11.54
N LEU A 117 -29.31 -4.40 -12.30
CA LEU A 117 -29.75 -4.12 -13.66
C LEU A 117 -30.74 -2.97 -13.54
N VAL A 118 -30.26 -1.81 -13.92
CA VAL A 118 -31.05 -0.61 -14.08
C VAL A 118 -32.08 -0.92 -15.16
N ASN A 119 -33.31 -1.19 -14.75
CA ASN A 119 -34.46 -1.10 -15.62
C ASN A 119 -34.76 0.40 -15.78
N GLU A 120 -34.18 1.04 -16.81
CA GLU A 120 -34.75 2.29 -17.33
C GLU A 120 -35.78 1.90 -18.38
N GLY A 121 -37.05 1.97 -17.99
CA GLY A 121 -38.20 2.11 -18.87
C GLY A 121 -38.86 3.45 -18.59
#